data_AF-A0A9P6JXS5-F1
#
_entry.id   AF-A0A9P6JXS5-F1
#
_cell.length_a   1.000
_cell.length_b   1.000
_cell.length_c   1.000
_cell.angle_alpha   90.00
_cell.angle_beta   90.00
_cell.angle_gamma   90.00
#
_symmetry.space_group_name_H-M   'P 1'
#
loop_
_entity.id
_entity.type
_entity.pdbx_description
1 polymer ?
#
loop_
_entity_poly.entity_id
_entity_poly.type
_entity_poly.pdbx_seq_one_letter_code
_entity_poly.pdbx_strand_id
1 'polypeptide(L)'
;MSHDNDATIADLQHQLATMAAKLAKLEQSPNDKDPQIKDPIHVCTFDPSEEERDRYPPIWPSDPDSFYQEEITDDNFWEQFRPYPKNSKMQYDPPKTTSTARLNSLQKSHESNLRSIQKRLVNLTRPIDLFLHQVWSMEESESIDTDDMVEICSGFATLMRDHLAGTAGKVQSMRIE
;
A
#
# COMPACT_ATOMS: atom_id res chain seq x y z
N MET A 1 13.68 -65.97 0.88
CA MET A 1 13.02 -64.65 0.74
C MET A 1 14.04 -63.50 0.61
N SER A 2 15.25 -63.72 0.06
CA SER A 2 16.30 -62.69 0.02
C SER A 2 16.52 -62.05 -1.37
N HIS A 3 15.98 -62.63 -2.45
CA HIS A 3 16.25 -62.17 -3.82
C HIS A 3 15.32 -61.04 -4.31
N ASP A 4 14.10 -60.91 -3.77
CA ASP A 4 13.18 -59.83 -4.17
C ASP A 4 13.60 -58.46 -3.62
N ASN A 5 14.25 -58.44 -2.46
CA ASN A 5 14.74 -57.19 -1.86
C ASN A 5 15.90 -56.60 -2.66
N ASP A 6 16.81 -57.43 -3.17
CA ASP A 6 17.96 -56.98 -3.96
C ASP A 6 17.52 -56.42 -5.32
N ALA A 7 16.51 -57.02 -5.95
CA ALA A 7 15.94 -56.52 -7.19
C ALA A 7 15.25 -55.15 -7.00
N THR A 8 14.53 -54.98 -5.88
CA THR A 8 13.86 -53.72 -5.54
C THR A 8 14.86 -52.62 -5.21
N ILE A 9 15.96 -52.95 -4.50
CA ILE A 9 17.04 -52.01 -4.19
C ILE A 9 17.75 -51.56 -5.47
N ALA A 10 18.01 -52.47 -6.40
CA ALA A 10 18.62 -52.14 -7.68
C ALA A 10 17.74 -51.21 -8.53
N ASP A 11 16.41 -51.42 -8.53
CA ASP A 11 15.47 -50.57 -9.24
C ASP A 11 15.40 -49.16 -8.63
N LEU A 12 15.37 -49.06 -7.30
CA LEU A 12 15.40 -47.76 -6.60
C LEU A 12 16.70 -46.99 -6.84
N GLN A 13 17.84 -47.68 -6.88
CA GLN A 13 19.12 -47.06 -7.22
C GLN A 13 19.14 -46.55 -8.66
N HIS A 14 18.53 -47.29 -9.59
CA HIS A 14 18.42 -46.86 -10.98
C HIS A 14 17.50 -45.63 -11.14
N GLN A 15 16.38 -45.60 -10.42
CA GLN A 15 15.48 -44.45 -10.41
C GLN A 15 16.15 -43.21 -9.80
N LEU A 16 16.88 -43.36 -8.70
CA LEU A 16 17.65 -42.28 -8.08
C LEU A 16 18.74 -41.74 -9.01
N ALA A 17 19.50 -42.61 -9.67
CA ALA A 17 20.50 -42.19 -10.65
C ALA A 17 19.86 -41.45 -11.84
N THR A 18 18.69 -41.90 -12.28
CA THR A 18 17.93 -41.26 -13.36
C THR A 18 17.40 -39.88 -12.95
N MET A 19 16.90 -39.73 -11.72
CA MET A 19 16.44 -38.44 -11.20
C MET A 19 17.60 -37.46 -11.00
N ALA A 20 18.73 -37.93 -10.45
CA ALA A 20 19.93 -37.13 -10.29
C ALA A 20 20.48 -36.63 -11.64
N ALA A 21 20.50 -37.49 -12.66
CA ALA A 21 20.89 -37.11 -14.02
C ALA A 21 19.94 -36.08 -14.64
N LYS A 22 18.62 -36.19 -14.39
CA LYS A 22 17.63 -35.20 -14.85
C LYS A 22 17.80 -33.85 -14.15
N LEU A 23 18.05 -33.83 -12.84
CA LEU A 23 18.30 -32.61 -12.07
C LEU A 23 19.58 -31.91 -12.51
N ALA A 24 20.68 -32.65 -12.69
CA ALA A 24 21.92 -32.09 -13.22
C ALA A 24 21.74 -31.48 -14.62
N LYS A 25 20.84 -32.06 -15.44
CA LYS A 25 20.51 -31.53 -16.78
C LYS A 25 19.65 -30.26 -16.71
N LEU A 26 18.79 -30.13 -15.70
CA LEU A 26 18.01 -28.93 -15.42
C LEU A 26 18.88 -27.79 -14.89
N GLU A 27 19.84 -28.09 -14.00
CA GLU A 27 20.79 -27.10 -13.46
C GLU A 27 21.81 -26.62 -14.50
N GLN A 28 22.12 -27.43 -15.51
CA GLN A 28 23.03 -27.07 -16.61
C GLN A 28 22.34 -26.41 -17.81
N SER A 29 21.00 -26.31 -17.82
CA SER A 29 20.30 -25.52 -18.85
C SER A 29 20.43 -24.04 -18.50
N PRO A 30 21.14 -23.23 -19.30
CA PRO A 30 21.34 -21.83 -18.98
C PRO A 30 20.02 -21.09 -19.13
N ASN A 31 19.37 -20.79 -18.00
CA ASN A 31 18.41 -19.69 -17.84
C ASN A 31 17.32 -19.62 -18.94
N ASP A 32 16.68 -20.74 -19.26
CA ASP A 32 15.40 -20.71 -19.95
C ASP A 32 14.34 -20.27 -18.92
N LYS A 33 14.29 -18.95 -18.69
CA LYS A 33 13.06 -18.33 -18.19
C LYS A 33 11.96 -18.75 -19.17
N ASP A 34 10.96 -19.47 -18.67
CA ASP A 34 9.76 -19.83 -19.42
C ASP A 34 9.25 -18.59 -20.17
N PRO A 35 9.16 -18.59 -21.52
CA PRO A 35 8.74 -17.43 -22.28
C PRO A 35 7.30 -16.99 -21.96
N GLN A 36 6.54 -17.77 -21.18
CA GLN A 36 5.22 -17.39 -20.68
C GLN A 36 5.24 -16.61 -19.36
N ILE A 37 6.35 -16.61 -18.60
CA ILE A 37 6.50 -15.72 -17.45
C ILE A 37 7.03 -14.40 -17.97
N LYS A 38 6.11 -13.59 -18.53
CA LYS A 38 6.35 -12.16 -18.67
C LYS A 38 6.46 -11.59 -17.26
N ASP A 39 7.69 -11.38 -16.78
CA ASP A 39 7.92 -10.50 -15.64
C ASP A 39 7.08 -9.22 -15.90
N PRO A 40 6.13 -8.85 -15.01
CA PRO A 40 5.28 -7.69 -15.27
C PRO A 40 6.19 -6.50 -15.53
N ILE A 41 5.94 -5.79 -16.63
CA ILE A 41 6.70 -4.57 -16.94
C ILE A 41 6.32 -3.56 -15.86
N HIS A 42 7.18 -3.43 -14.87
CA HIS A 42 7.01 -2.42 -13.83
C HIS A 42 7.30 -1.08 -14.49
N VAL A 43 6.27 -0.23 -14.59
CA VAL A 43 6.43 1.14 -15.06
C VAL A 43 7.26 1.87 -14.00
N CYS A 44 8.54 2.12 -14.29
CA CYS A 44 9.44 2.82 -13.38
C CYS A 44 9.22 4.35 -13.38
N THR A 45 8.67 4.87 -14.47
CA THR A 45 8.44 6.31 -14.69
C THR A 45 7.17 6.51 -15.52
N PHE A 46 6.31 7.42 -15.07
CA PHE A 46 5.09 7.83 -15.76
C PHE A 46 5.26 9.27 -16.26
N ASP A 47 4.94 9.51 -17.53
CA ASP A 47 5.00 10.82 -18.18
C ASP A 47 3.58 11.22 -18.62
N PRO A 48 2.93 12.18 -17.94
CA PRO A 48 1.55 12.55 -18.23
C PRO A 48 1.44 13.25 -19.58
N SER A 49 0.43 12.87 -20.35
CA SER A 49 0.09 13.52 -21.63
C SER A 49 -0.47 14.94 -21.42
N GLU A 50 -0.44 15.75 -22.48
CA GLU A 50 -1.06 17.09 -22.46
C GLU A 50 -2.57 17.01 -22.20
N GLU A 51 -3.26 15.99 -22.72
CA GLU A 51 -4.69 15.77 -22.47
C GLU A 51 -4.97 15.49 -20.97
N GLU A 52 -4.13 14.71 -20.31
CA GLU A 52 -4.23 14.43 -18.88
C GLU A 52 -3.95 15.69 -18.05
N ARG A 53 -2.99 16.52 -18.47
CA ARG A 53 -2.72 17.82 -17.86
C ARG A 53 -3.93 18.75 -17.99
N ASP A 54 -4.55 18.84 -19.16
CA ASP A 54 -5.72 19.71 -19.35
C ASP A 54 -6.91 19.25 -18.51
N ARG A 55 -7.06 17.94 -18.33
CA ARG A 55 -8.12 17.36 -17.50
C ARG A 55 -7.84 17.47 -16.00
N TYR A 56 -6.58 17.34 -15.59
CA TYR A 56 -6.14 17.45 -14.21
C TYR A 56 -4.83 18.24 -14.12
N PRO A 57 -4.90 19.59 -14.15
CA PRO A 57 -3.72 20.45 -14.13
C PRO A 57 -2.69 20.16 -13.03
N PRO A 58 -3.08 19.76 -11.80
CA PRO A 58 -2.12 19.42 -10.75
C PRO A 58 -1.20 18.22 -11.05
N ILE A 59 -1.49 17.40 -12.07
CA ILE A 59 -0.60 16.30 -12.48
C ILE A 59 0.76 16.81 -12.98
N TRP A 60 0.80 18.06 -13.45
CA TRP A 60 1.98 18.72 -13.98
C TRP A 60 2.21 20.06 -13.26
N PRO A 61 2.74 20.02 -12.03
CA PRO A 61 2.97 21.23 -11.24
C PRO A 61 3.98 22.14 -11.94
N SER A 62 3.69 23.45 -11.98
CA SER A 62 4.57 24.46 -12.59
C SER A 62 5.82 24.73 -11.74
N ASP A 63 5.71 24.54 -10.42
CA ASP A 63 6.81 24.61 -9.45
C ASP A 63 6.75 23.37 -8.55
N PRO A 64 7.49 22.30 -8.86
CA PRO A 64 7.48 21.09 -8.05
C PRO A 64 8.02 21.29 -6.62
N ASP A 65 8.91 22.27 -6.42
CA ASP A 65 9.53 22.53 -5.11
C ASP A 65 8.55 23.20 -4.14
N SER A 66 7.47 23.82 -4.65
CA SER A 66 6.42 24.41 -3.82
C SER A 66 5.71 23.37 -2.95
N PHE A 67 5.70 22.10 -3.36
CA PHE A 67 5.07 20.99 -2.62
C PHE A 67 5.57 20.89 -1.17
N TYR A 68 6.85 21.20 -0.92
CA TYR A 68 7.44 21.14 0.42
C TYR A 68 7.28 22.44 1.22
N GLN A 69 6.82 23.51 0.57
CA GLN A 69 6.71 24.86 1.16
C GLN A 69 5.26 25.22 1.51
N GLU A 70 4.28 24.60 0.83
CA GLU A 70 2.88 24.83 1.10
C GLU A 70 2.45 24.28 2.47
N GLU A 71 2.12 25.18 3.38
CA GLU A 71 1.53 24.82 4.66
C GLU A 71 0.00 24.93 4.60
N ILE A 72 -0.69 23.79 4.74
CA ILE A 72 -2.13 23.78 4.96
C ILE A 72 -2.38 24.02 6.45
N THR A 73 -3.00 25.17 6.76
CA THR A 73 -3.44 25.52 8.12
C THR A 73 -4.47 24.49 8.62
N ASP A 74 -4.59 24.33 9.94
CA ASP A 74 -5.59 23.42 10.52
C ASP A 74 -7.01 23.78 10.05
N ASP A 75 -7.34 25.06 9.98
CA ASP A 75 -8.67 25.51 9.55
C ASP A 75 -8.96 25.13 8.08
N ASN A 76 -8.04 25.42 7.17
CA ASN A 76 -8.18 25.04 5.76
C ASN A 76 -8.25 23.52 5.58
N PHE A 77 -7.43 22.79 6.35
CA PHE A 77 -7.50 21.33 6.39
C PHE A 77 -8.92 20.90 6.78
N TRP A 78 -9.43 21.34 7.94
CA TRP A 78 -10.75 20.91 8.41
C TRP A 78 -11.89 21.29 7.47
N GLU A 79 -11.82 22.43 6.80
CA GLU A 79 -12.78 22.84 5.77
C GLU A 79 -12.81 21.89 4.58
N GLN A 80 -11.64 21.50 4.05
CA GLN A 80 -11.54 20.54 2.95
C GLN A 80 -12.13 19.17 3.33
N PHE A 81 -12.05 18.76 4.60
CA PHE A 81 -12.60 17.48 5.05
C PHE A 81 -14.08 17.52 5.42
N ARG A 82 -14.74 18.69 5.46
CA ARG A 82 -16.18 18.76 5.80
C ARG A 82 -17.08 17.93 4.88
N PRO A 83 -16.88 17.90 3.55
CA PRO A 83 -17.74 17.15 2.64
C PRO A 83 -17.61 15.62 2.77
N TYR A 84 -16.47 15.12 3.24
CA TYR A 84 -16.21 13.68 3.29
C TYR A 84 -16.72 13.08 4.60
N PRO A 85 -17.72 12.18 4.62
CA PRO A 85 -18.28 11.66 5.87
C PRO A 85 -17.24 10.87 6.68
N LYS A 86 -17.46 10.77 7.99
CA LYS A 86 -16.67 9.88 8.86
C LYS A 86 -17.18 8.45 8.71
N ASN A 87 -16.27 7.50 8.56
CA ASN A 87 -16.58 6.08 8.66
C ASN A 87 -16.91 5.74 10.11
N SER A 88 -18.14 5.30 10.37
CA SER A 88 -18.63 5.00 11.72
C SER A 88 -17.86 3.87 12.42
N LYS A 89 -17.09 3.08 11.67
CA LYS A 89 -16.27 1.98 12.19
C LYS A 89 -14.83 2.38 12.52
N MET A 90 -14.41 3.62 12.22
CA MET A 90 -13.05 4.09 12.48
C MET A 90 -12.95 4.99 13.71
N GLN A 91 -11.84 4.88 14.44
CA GLN A 91 -11.48 5.77 15.53
C GLN A 91 -10.62 6.93 15.02
N TYR A 92 -11.22 8.12 14.90
CA TYR A 92 -10.54 9.32 14.41
C TYR A 92 -9.82 10.13 15.50
N ASP A 93 -9.98 9.76 16.75
CA ASP A 93 -9.28 10.40 17.86
C ASP A 93 -8.00 9.62 18.18
N PRO A 94 -6.82 10.26 18.07
CA PRO A 94 -5.57 9.60 18.41
C PRO A 94 -5.56 9.15 19.88
N PRO A 95 -4.86 8.05 20.21
CA PRO A 95 -4.77 7.54 21.57
C PRO A 95 -4.35 8.65 22.55
N LYS A 96 -5.02 8.71 23.71
CA LYS A 96 -4.67 9.66 24.78
C LYS A 96 -3.31 9.27 25.36
N THR A 97 -2.43 10.24 25.58
CA THR A 97 -1.16 10.00 26.27
C THR A 97 -1.36 9.96 27.79
N THR A 98 -0.70 9.01 28.43
CA THR A 98 -0.65 8.85 29.89
C THR A 98 0.29 9.90 30.47
N SER A 99 -0.27 11.03 30.95
CA SER A 99 0.39 12.04 31.79
C SER A 99 1.13 13.20 31.10
N THR A 100 0.39 14.05 30.38
CA THR A 100 0.87 15.39 29.97
C THR A 100 1.15 16.33 31.15
N ALA A 101 0.75 15.96 32.36
CA ALA A 101 0.91 16.76 33.57
C ALA A 101 2.36 16.91 34.02
N ARG A 102 3.25 15.95 33.69
CA ARG A 102 4.68 15.96 34.05
C ARG A 102 5.58 16.61 33.00
N LEU A 103 5.03 17.00 31.85
CA LEU A 103 5.79 17.56 30.74
C LEU A 103 6.06 19.06 30.91
N ASN A 104 7.24 19.50 30.50
CA ASN A 104 7.55 20.93 30.38
C ASN A 104 6.80 21.57 29.20
N SER A 105 6.85 22.90 29.06
CA SER A 105 6.11 23.63 28.02
C SER A 105 6.48 23.20 26.60
N LEU A 106 7.76 22.96 26.33
CA LEU A 106 8.26 22.51 25.03
C LEU A 106 7.74 21.10 24.69
N GLN A 107 7.80 20.19 25.65
CA GLN A 107 7.28 18.82 25.50
C GLN A 107 5.77 18.81 25.29
N LYS A 108 5.01 19.68 25.98
CA LYS A 108 3.57 19.84 25.76
C LYS A 108 3.26 20.33 24.34
N SER A 109 4.03 21.31 23.84
CA SER A 109 3.88 21.82 22.48
C SER A 109 4.19 20.74 21.44
N HIS A 110 5.29 20.00 21.63
CA HIS A 110 5.68 18.90 20.76
C HIS A 110 4.61 17.81 20.72
N GLU A 111 4.11 17.40 21.89
CA GLU A 111 3.05 16.41 22.00
C GLU A 111 1.74 16.86 21.34
N SER A 112 1.37 18.14 21.49
CA SER A 112 0.22 18.73 20.80
C SER A 112 0.37 18.66 19.28
N ASN A 113 1.57 18.96 18.76
CA ASN A 113 1.86 18.90 17.32
C ASN A 113 1.79 17.47 16.79
N LEU A 114 2.42 16.50 17.46
CA LEU A 114 2.34 15.08 17.08
C LEU A 114 0.88 14.61 17.08
N ARG A 115 0.10 15.00 18.08
CA ARG A 115 -1.32 14.67 18.15
C ARG A 115 -2.12 15.30 17.03
N SER A 116 -1.84 16.55 16.66
CA SER A 116 -2.48 17.22 15.51
C SER A 116 -2.17 16.48 14.21
N ILE A 117 -0.89 16.12 13.99
CA ILE A 117 -0.46 15.32 12.83
C ILE A 117 -1.19 13.97 12.77
N GLN A 118 -1.23 13.21 13.87
CA GLN A 118 -1.96 11.94 13.91
C GLN A 118 -3.45 12.11 13.58
N LYS A 119 -4.06 13.19 14.09
CA LYS A 119 -5.46 13.50 13.82
C LYS A 119 -5.67 13.85 12.34
N ARG A 120 -4.75 14.58 11.72
CA ARG A 120 -4.78 14.86 10.27
C ARG A 120 -4.67 13.55 9.46
N LEU A 121 -3.70 12.70 9.78
CA LEU A 121 -3.45 11.43 9.10
C LEU A 121 -4.67 10.50 9.10
N VAL A 122 -5.35 10.36 10.25
CA VAL A 122 -6.56 9.53 10.29
C VAL A 122 -7.75 10.18 9.58
N ASN A 123 -7.84 11.51 9.52
CA ASN A 123 -8.91 12.18 8.77
C ASN A 123 -8.68 12.13 7.26
N LEU A 124 -7.43 11.99 6.80
CA LEU A 124 -7.09 11.75 5.39
C LEU A 124 -7.66 10.43 4.84
N THR A 125 -8.07 9.49 5.70
CA THR A 125 -8.74 8.27 5.24
C THR A 125 -10.18 8.53 4.79
N ARG A 126 -10.84 9.61 5.23
CA ARG A 126 -12.24 9.92 4.89
C ARG A 126 -12.51 10.04 3.37
N PRO A 127 -11.72 10.82 2.59
CA PRO A 127 -11.90 10.87 1.13
C PRO A 127 -11.63 9.52 0.47
N ILE A 128 -10.67 8.74 0.99
CA ILE A 128 -10.37 7.38 0.46
C ILE A 128 -11.57 6.46 0.69
N ASP A 129 -12.14 6.48 1.90
CA ASP A 129 -13.31 5.69 2.28
C ASP A 129 -14.53 6.04 1.42
N LEU A 130 -14.79 7.34 1.23
CA LEU A 130 -15.91 7.80 0.39
C LEU A 130 -15.70 7.43 -1.08
N PHE A 131 -14.50 7.63 -1.62
CA PHE A 131 -14.17 7.28 -3.00
C PHE A 131 -14.43 5.80 -3.27
N LEU A 132 -13.96 4.92 -2.39
CA LEU A 132 -14.16 3.47 -2.54
C LEU A 132 -15.64 3.09 -2.43
N HIS A 133 -16.38 3.70 -1.50
CA HIS A 133 -17.84 3.51 -1.43
C HIS A 133 -18.52 3.91 -2.74
N GLN A 134 -18.15 5.04 -3.32
CA GLN A 134 -18.75 5.52 -4.57
C GLN A 134 -18.45 4.59 -5.74
N VAL A 135 -17.20 4.10 -5.84
CA VAL A 135 -16.78 3.12 -6.85
C VAL A 135 -17.62 1.84 -6.77
N TRP A 136 -17.74 1.24 -5.59
CA TRP A 136 -18.57 0.02 -5.42
C TRP A 136 -20.06 0.26 -5.64
N SER A 137 -20.56 1.45 -5.31
CA SER A 137 -21.97 1.79 -5.59
C SER A 137 -22.26 1.91 -7.09
N MET A 138 -21.25 2.23 -7.91
CA MET A 138 -21.38 2.29 -9.36
C MET A 138 -21.42 0.89 -9.99
N GLU A 139 -20.55 -0.01 -9.52
CA GLU A 139 -20.54 -1.45 -9.89
C GLU A 139 -21.90 -2.12 -9.66
N GLU A 140 -22.56 -1.86 -8.52
CA GLU A 140 -23.89 -2.41 -8.23
C GLU A 140 -24.99 -1.89 -9.18
N SER A 141 -24.75 -0.78 -9.89
CA SER A 141 -25.79 -0.04 -10.62
C SER A 141 -25.78 -0.20 -12.15
N GLU A 142 -24.67 -0.59 -12.80
CA GLU A 142 -24.61 -0.75 -14.27
C GLU A 142 -23.67 -1.87 -14.75
N SER A 143 -23.99 -2.44 -15.92
CA SER A 143 -23.28 -3.50 -16.66
C SER A 143 -21.92 -3.07 -17.26
N ILE A 144 -21.16 -2.25 -16.55
CA ILE A 144 -19.80 -1.88 -16.92
C ILE A 144 -18.88 -2.99 -16.41
N ASP A 145 -17.85 -3.34 -17.18
CA ASP A 145 -16.81 -4.28 -16.77
C ASP A 145 -15.96 -3.57 -15.69
N THR A 146 -16.52 -3.48 -14.48
CA THR A 146 -16.00 -2.69 -13.35
C THR A 146 -14.98 -3.45 -12.54
N ASP A 147 -14.81 -4.76 -12.74
CA ASP A 147 -13.95 -5.60 -11.92
C ASP A 147 -12.51 -5.07 -11.89
N ASP A 148 -11.94 -4.76 -13.07
CA ASP A 148 -10.58 -4.18 -13.17
C ASP A 148 -10.50 -2.80 -12.51
N MET A 149 -11.52 -1.95 -12.67
CA MET A 149 -11.56 -0.62 -12.07
C MET A 149 -11.65 -0.71 -10.55
N VAL A 150 -12.49 -1.60 -10.04
CA VAL A 150 -12.70 -1.87 -8.62
C VAL A 150 -11.44 -2.45 -8.02
N GLU A 151 -10.74 -3.35 -8.70
CA GLU A 151 -9.46 -3.88 -8.27
C GLU A 151 -8.40 -2.78 -8.16
N ILE A 152 -8.23 -1.94 -9.19
CA ILE A 152 -7.29 -0.81 -9.18
C ILE A 152 -7.63 0.18 -8.05
N CYS A 153 -8.89 0.56 -7.92
CA CYS A 153 -9.34 1.51 -6.90
C CYS A 153 -9.18 0.94 -5.48
N SER A 154 -9.46 -0.36 -5.29
CA SER A 154 -9.28 -1.06 -4.02
C SER A 154 -7.81 -1.20 -3.65
N GLY A 155 -6.94 -1.51 -4.62
CA GLY A 155 -5.50 -1.54 -4.46
C GLY A 155 -4.93 -0.20 -4.04
N PHE A 156 -5.31 0.88 -4.75
CA PHE A 156 -4.93 2.25 -4.40
C PHE A 156 -5.41 2.64 -2.99
N ALA A 157 -6.69 2.41 -2.68
CA ALA A 157 -7.26 2.75 -1.38
C ALA A 157 -6.57 2.02 -0.23
N THR A 158 -6.27 0.72 -0.41
CA THR A 158 -5.56 -0.10 0.57
C THR A 158 -4.14 0.43 0.79
N LEU A 159 -3.39 0.64 -0.30
CA LEU A 159 -2.03 1.16 -0.24
C LEU A 159 -1.97 2.51 0.49
N MET A 160 -2.87 3.44 0.15
CA MET A 160 -2.92 4.76 0.78
C MET A 160 -3.29 4.67 2.27
N ARG A 161 -4.27 3.84 2.64
CA ARG A 161 -4.62 3.61 4.06
C ARG A 161 -3.43 3.04 4.84
N ASP A 162 -2.73 2.06 4.28
CA ASP A 162 -1.58 1.43 4.93
C ASP A 162 -0.43 2.42 5.12
N HIS A 163 -0.14 3.27 4.13
CA HIS A 163 0.88 4.31 4.26
C HIS A 163 0.50 5.38 5.29
N LEU A 164 -0.77 5.80 5.34
CA LEU A 164 -1.26 6.73 6.37
C LEU A 164 -1.16 6.11 7.76
N ALA A 165 -1.56 4.85 7.92
CA ALA A 165 -1.47 4.12 9.18
C ALA A 165 -0.01 3.93 9.63
N GLY A 166 0.88 3.52 8.72
CA GLY A 166 2.30 3.36 8.99
C GLY A 166 2.96 4.69 9.38
N THR A 167 2.58 5.79 8.71
CA THR A 167 3.07 7.14 9.07
C THR A 167 2.55 7.56 10.45
N ALA A 168 1.27 7.33 10.76
CA ALA A 168 0.72 7.62 12.08
C ALA A 168 1.40 6.78 13.18
N GLY A 169 1.74 5.53 12.88
CA GLY A 169 2.54 4.64 13.73
C GLY A 169 3.95 5.18 13.98
N LYS A 170 4.65 5.65 12.94
CA LYS A 170 5.95 6.32 13.10
C LYS A 170 5.86 7.58 13.96
N VAL A 171 4.83 8.40 13.75
CA VAL A 171 4.55 9.58 14.59
C VAL A 171 4.31 9.18 16.04
N GLN A 172 3.60 8.07 16.29
CA GLN A 172 3.43 7.53 17.63
C GLN A 172 4.78 7.11 18.25
N SER A 173 5.67 6.46 17.50
CA SER A 173 6.99 6.06 17.98
C SER A 173 7.95 7.23 18.24
N MET A 174 7.72 8.40 17.62
CA MET A 174 8.49 9.62 17.89
C MET A 174 8.06 10.34 19.17
N ARG A 175 7.00 9.89 19.84
CA ARG A 175 6.62 10.44 21.14
C ARG A 175 7.71 10.13 22.15
N ILE A 176 8.16 11.17 22.83
CA ILE A 176 9.06 11.05 23.98
C ILE A 176 8.18 10.67 25.17
N GLU A 177 8.42 9.48 25.74
CA GLU A 177 7.82 9.06 27.02
C GLU A 177 8.46 9.77 28.23
#